data_AF-A0A7V6QLT7-F1
#
_entry.id   AF-A0A7V6QLT7-F1
#
_cell.length_a   1.000
_cell.length_b   1.000
_cell.length_c   1.000
_cell.angle_alpha   90.00
_cell.angle_beta   90.00
_cell.angle_gamma   90.00
#
_symmetry.space_group_name_H-M   'P 1'
#
loop_
_entity.id
_entity.type
_entity.pdbx_description
1 polymer ?
#
loop_
_entity_poly.entity_id
_entity_poly.type
_entity_poly.pdbx_seq_one_letter_code
_entity_poly.pdbx_strand_id
1 'polypeptide(L)'
;MSLTIQLNTMIAMVVIGAWLGVALDTYGRFLKRPKRAKWFLFMNDILFWMVQALLLFYVLLLVNEGQLRFYIILAILCGYAAYQSLFKNIYLRILEFLIKSSIWTYRFVYRLIIILIVRPIKWLIQLFIVLVLFLGNVLWKVFKLAFLILYTPIKWLFQILWRFVPQKVKIFFISLAGILIRKKNTIVKWWKKFRE
;
A
#
# COMPACT_ATOMS: atom_id res chain seq x y z
N MET A 1 19.10 3.55 -60.05
CA MET A 1 18.09 3.97 -59.05
C MET A 1 17.24 5.08 -59.63
N SER A 2 15.92 4.99 -59.54
CA SER A 2 15.01 6.07 -59.94
C SER A 2 15.00 7.21 -58.91
N LEU A 3 14.67 8.42 -59.36
CA LEU A 3 14.55 9.60 -58.50
C LEU A 3 13.53 9.38 -57.36
N THR A 4 12.46 8.64 -57.64
CA THR A 4 11.41 8.30 -56.69
C THR A 4 11.94 7.49 -55.51
N ILE A 5 12.83 6.52 -55.75
CA ILE A 5 13.44 5.72 -54.68
C ILE A 5 14.32 6.61 -53.79
N GLN A 6 15.09 7.52 -54.40
CA GLN A 6 15.93 8.47 -53.66
C GLN A 6 15.10 9.41 -52.78
N LEU A 7 14.01 9.97 -53.31
CA LEU A 7 13.11 10.84 -52.55
C LEU A 7 12.43 10.08 -51.40
N ASN A 8 11.92 8.88 -51.66
CA ASN A 8 11.34 8.02 -50.61
C ASN A 8 12.36 7.70 -49.52
N THR A 9 13.60 7.44 -49.90
CA THR A 9 14.70 7.19 -48.96
C THR A 9 14.95 8.43 -48.10
N MET A 10 15.03 9.61 -48.71
CA MET A 10 15.24 10.85 -47.95
C MET A 10 14.13 11.11 -46.94
N ILE A 11 12.86 10.99 -47.34
CA ILE A 11 11.71 11.18 -46.44
C ILE A 11 11.73 10.14 -45.31
N ALA A 12 11.97 8.86 -45.63
CA ALA A 12 12.06 7.81 -44.63
C ALA A 12 13.18 8.08 -43.61
N MET A 13 14.32 8.58 -44.07
CA MET A 13 15.46 8.90 -43.20
C MET A 13 15.21 10.13 -42.32
N VAL A 14 14.48 11.13 -42.81
CA VAL A 14 13.98 12.25 -42.00
C VAL A 14 13.03 11.75 -40.91
N VAL A 15 12.09 10.86 -41.25
CA VAL A 15 11.17 10.26 -40.28
C VAL A 15 11.93 9.46 -39.22
N ILE A 16 12.95 8.69 -39.61
CA ILE A 16 13.82 7.97 -38.67
C ILE A 16 14.61 8.93 -37.78
N GLY A 17 15.12 10.04 -38.32
CA GLY A 17 15.75 11.10 -37.53
C GLY A 17 14.81 11.70 -36.49
N ALA A 18 13.57 11.99 -36.87
CA ALA A 18 12.56 12.49 -35.94
C ALA A 18 12.20 11.44 -34.88
N TRP A 19 12.07 10.16 -35.28
CA TRP A 19 11.84 9.04 -34.38
C TRP A 19 12.97 8.87 -33.36
N LEU A 20 14.24 9.01 -33.76
CA LEU A 20 15.37 8.99 -32.84
C LEU A 20 15.24 10.06 -31.75
N GLY A 21 14.78 11.26 -32.12
CA GLY A 21 14.51 12.33 -31.17
C GLY A 21 13.42 11.97 -30.15
N VAL A 22 12.30 11.45 -30.64
CA VAL A 22 11.21 10.93 -29.79
C VAL A 22 11.72 9.83 -28.85
N ALA A 23 12.43 8.85 -29.40
CA ALA A 23 12.94 7.70 -28.66
C ALA A 23 13.93 8.13 -27.57
N LEU A 24 14.82 9.08 -27.85
CA LEU A 24 15.79 9.62 -26.89
C LEU A 24 15.10 10.38 -25.75
N ASP A 25 14.13 11.25 -26.04
CA ASP A 25 13.38 11.97 -25.01
C ASP A 25 12.55 11.02 -24.13
N THR A 26 11.92 10.01 -24.75
CA THR A 26 11.18 8.94 -24.06
C THR A 26 12.10 8.17 -23.13
N TYR A 27 13.22 7.69 -23.66
CA TYR A 27 14.21 6.91 -22.94
C TYR A 27 14.78 7.73 -21.76
N GLY A 28 15.13 9.00 -21.99
CA GLY A 28 15.61 9.89 -20.93
C GLY A 28 14.61 10.10 -19.79
N ARG A 29 13.30 10.12 -20.08
CA ARG A 29 12.26 10.33 -19.04
C ARG A 29 11.99 9.08 -18.22
N PHE A 30 12.05 7.89 -18.83
CA PHE A 30 11.89 6.60 -18.12
C PHE A 30 13.14 6.19 -17.36
N LEU A 31 14.32 6.47 -17.92
CA LEU A 31 15.61 6.18 -17.31
C LEU A 31 15.96 7.33 -16.35
N LYS A 32 15.34 7.38 -15.18
CA LYS A 32 15.64 8.36 -14.11
C LYS A 32 17.11 8.21 -13.64
N ARG A 33 18.03 8.84 -14.37
CA ARG A 33 19.50 8.67 -14.31
C ARG A 33 20.12 8.69 -12.91
N PRO A 34 19.72 9.56 -11.95
CA PRO A 34 20.42 9.64 -10.66
C PRO A 34 20.06 8.51 -9.67
N LYS A 35 19.04 7.68 -9.95
CA LYS A 35 18.53 6.69 -8.98
C LYS A 35 18.93 5.24 -9.30
N ARG A 36 19.66 4.99 -10.39
CA ARG A 36 19.90 3.64 -10.91
C ARG A 36 21.39 3.29 -10.93
N ALA A 37 21.72 2.03 -10.65
CA ALA A 37 23.09 1.53 -10.69
C ALA A 37 23.73 1.77 -12.07
N LYS A 38 24.98 2.25 -12.08
CA LYS A 38 25.71 2.65 -13.30
C LYS A 38 25.80 1.52 -14.34
N TRP A 39 25.96 0.28 -13.89
CA TRP A 39 26.06 -0.89 -14.78
C TRP A 39 24.75 -1.17 -15.54
N PHE A 40 23.61 -1.03 -14.86
CA PHE A 40 22.31 -1.18 -15.51
C PHE A 40 22.06 -0.06 -16.53
N LEU A 41 22.50 1.17 -16.23
CA LEU A 41 22.42 2.27 -17.20
C LEU A 41 23.17 1.92 -18.49
N PHE A 42 24.40 1.45 -18.35
CA PHE A 42 25.25 1.09 -19.49
C PHE A 42 24.64 0.00 -20.37
N MET A 43 24.12 -1.07 -19.77
CA MET A 43 23.43 -2.13 -20.54
C MET A 43 22.22 -1.60 -21.31
N ASN A 44 21.43 -0.71 -20.70
CA ASN A 44 20.25 -0.14 -21.37
C ASN A 44 20.64 0.83 -22.48
N ASP A 45 21.73 1.59 -22.31
CA ASP A 45 22.23 2.49 -23.34
C ASP A 45 22.70 1.69 -24.57
N ILE A 46 23.43 0.57 -24.36
CA ILE A 46 23.83 -0.33 -25.45
C ILE A 46 22.59 -0.92 -26.14
N LEU A 47 21.65 -1.46 -25.38
CA LEU A 47 20.42 -2.06 -25.94
C LEU A 47 19.61 -1.02 -26.72
N PHE A 48 19.50 0.20 -26.20
CA PHE A 48 18.80 1.30 -26.86
C PHE A 48 19.44 1.59 -28.23
N TRP A 49 20.75 1.83 -28.28
CA TRP A 49 21.45 2.13 -29.53
C TRP A 49 21.43 0.96 -30.51
N MET A 50 21.51 -0.28 -30.01
CA MET A 50 21.39 -1.48 -30.85
C MET A 50 20.02 -1.56 -31.52
N VAL A 51 18.94 -1.34 -30.76
CA VAL A 51 17.58 -1.32 -31.32
C VAL A 51 17.41 -0.19 -32.33
N GLN A 52 17.91 1.02 -32.04
CA GLN A 52 17.83 2.14 -32.97
C GLN A 52 18.63 1.89 -34.26
N ALA A 53 19.83 1.31 -34.16
CA ALA A 53 20.65 0.97 -35.31
C ALA A 53 19.99 -0.11 -36.17
N LEU A 54 19.41 -1.15 -35.55
CA LEU A 54 18.66 -2.18 -36.25
C LEU A 54 17.43 -1.62 -36.97
N LEU A 55 16.69 -0.72 -36.31
CA LEU A 55 15.49 -0.10 -36.88
C LEU A 55 15.87 0.79 -38.07
N LEU A 56 16.90 1.62 -37.93
CA LEU A 56 17.45 2.42 -39.02
C LEU A 56 17.88 1.54 -40.19
N PHE A 57 18.67 0.49 -39.93
CA PHE A 57 19.15 -0.42 -40.96
C PHE A 57 17.98 -1.15 -41.66
N TYR A 58 16.98 -1.60 -40.92
CA TYR A 58 15.79 -2.24 -41.46
C TYR A 58 15.03 -1.33 -42.42
N VAL A 59 14.78 -0.07 -42.04
CA VAL A 59 14.12 0.90 -42.92
C VAL A 59 14.98 1.23 -44.13
N LEU A 60 16.30 1.31 -43.95
CA LEU A 60 17.24 1.53 -45.05
C LEU A 60 17.28 0.35 -46.03
N LEU A 61 17.14 -0.88 -45.53
CA LEU A 61 17.02 -2.09 -46.33
C LEU A 61 15.73 -2.09 -47.16
N LEU A 62 14.60 -1.72 -46.55
CA LEU A 62 13.31 -1.68 -47.24
C LEU A 62 13.24 -0.63 -48.36
N VAL A 63 13.83 0.54 -48.14
CA VAL A 63 13.65 1.67 -49.06
C VAL A 63 14.80 1.80 -50.07
N ASN A 64 16.01 1.39 -49.70
CA ASN A 64 17.23 1.65 -50.48
C ASN A 64 18.15 0.42 -50.59
N GLU A 65 17.64 -0.79 -50.30
CA GLU A 65 18.39 -2.05 -50.29
C GLU A 65 19.66 -2.02 -49.42
N GLY A 66 19.68 -1.19 -48.36
CA GLY A 66 20.81 -1.13 -47.45
C GLY A 66 21.97 -0.26 -47.93
N GLN A 67 21.83 0.47 -49.05
CA GLN A 67 22.89 1.34 -49.56
C GLN A 67 23.05 2.59 -48.69
N LEU A 68 24.12 2.64 -47.91
CA LEU A 68 24.50 3.82 -47.13
C LEU A 68 25.16 4.88 -48.03
N ARG A 69 24.59 6.09 -48.03
CA ARG A 69 25.09 7.25 -48.77
C ARG A 69 25.13 8.47 -47.88
N PHE A 70 26.01 9.43 -48.19
CA PHE A 70 26.23 10.60 -47.33
C PHE A 70 24.96 11.43 -47.07
N TYR A 71 24.10 11.59 -48.08
CA TYR A 71 22.84 12.34 -47.92
C TYR A 71 21.86 11.70 -46.93
N ILE A 72 21.98 10.40 -46.64
CA ILE A 72 21.13 9.72 -45.64
C ILE A 72 21.44 10.25 -44.25
N ILE A 73 22.72 10.46 -43.94
CA ILE A 73 23.15 11.02 -42.65
C ILE A 73 22.60 12.44 -42.50
N LEU A 74 22.68 13.25 -43.56
CA LEU A 74 22.09 14.60 -43.56
C LEU A 74 20.57 14.57 -43.36
N ALA A 75 19.85 13.65 -44.00
CA ALA A 75 18.42 13.49 -43.84
C ALA A 75 18.05 13.11 -42.39
N ILE A 76 18.78 12.20 -41.76
CA ILE A 76 18.59 11.82 -40.35
C ILE A 76 18.86 13.02 -39.43
N LEU A 77 19.96 13.73 -39.64
CA LEU A 77 20.30 14.92 -38.85
C LEU A 77 19.23 16.02 -39.00
N CYS A 78 18.74 16.22 -40.22
CA CYS A 78 17.67 17.16 -40.50
C CYS A 78 16.37 16.76 -39.80
N GLY A 79 15.97 15.49 -39.88
CA GLY A 79 14.79 14.98 -39.18
C GLY A 79 14.88 15.09 -37.67
N TYR A 80 16.05 14.79 -37.10
CA TYR A 80 16.31 14.97 -35.67
C TYR A 80 16.24 16.45 -35.26
N ALA A 81 16.86 17.35 -36.03
CA ALA A 81 16.82 18.78 -35.77
C ALA A 81 15.39 19.35 -35.88
N ALA A 82 14.63 18.91 -36.88
CA ALA A 82 13.22 19.27 -37.05
C ALA A 82 12.36 18.81 -35.87
N TYR A 83 12.57 17.59 -35.38
CA TYR A 83 11.93 17.13 -34.15
C TYR A 83 12.29 18.01 -32.96
N GLN A 84 13.58 18.28 -32.76
CA GLN A 84 14.07 19.02 -31.61
C GLN A 84 13.52 20.45 -31.55
N SER A 85 13.39 21.14 -32.69
CA SER A 85 12.95 22.53 -32.77
C SER A 85 11.43 22.68 -32.77
N LEU A 86 10.71 21.83 -33.52
CA LEU A 86 9.27 21.99 -33.77
C LEU A 86 8.41 21.13 -32.84
N PHE A 87 8.79 19.86 -32.66
CA PHE A 87 7.90 18.85 -32.10
C PHE A 87 8.19 18.51 -30.64
N LYS A 88 9.42 18.74 -30.16
CA LYS A 88 9.84 18.39 -28.80
C LYS A 88 8.89 18.89 -27.71
N ASN A 89 8.52 20.17 -27.76
CA ASN A 89 7.66 20.77 -26.73
C ASN A 89 6.26 20.15 -26.72
N ILE A 90 5.69 19.89 -27.91
CA ILE A 90 4.39 19.26 -28.07
C ILE A 90 4.46 17.82 -27.55
N TYR A 91 5.48 17.08 -27.96
CA TYR A 91 5.70 15.70 -27.55
C TYR A 91 5.83 15.57 -26.04
N LEU A 92 6.68 16.38 -25.39
CA LEU A 92 6.88 16.34 -23.94
C LEU A 92 5.60 16.70 -23.16
N ARG A 93 4.78 17.62 -23.68
CA ARG A 93 3.49 18.00 -23.09
C ARG A 93 2.50 16.84 -23.18
N ILE A 94 2.40 16.19 -24.34
CA ILE A 94 1.55 14.99 -24.54
C ILE A 94 2.02 13.87 -23.62
N LEU A 95 3.32 13.60 -23.58
CA LEU A 95 3.89 12.56 -22.73
C LEU A 95 3.60 12.81 -21.25
N GLU A 96 3.72 14.05 -20.79
CA GLU A 96 3.40 14.42 -19.41
C GLU A 96 1.90 14.31 -19.11
N PHE A 97 1.06 14.72 -20.07
CA PHE A 97 -0.38 14.55 -19.97
C PHE A 97 -0.76 13.07 -19.85
N LEU A 98 -0.17 12.18 -20.67
CA LEU A 98 -0.38 10.74 -20.60
C LEU A 98 0.05 10.15 -19.25
N ILE A 99 1.22 10.55 -18.74
CA ILE A 99 1.70 10.11 -17.43
C ILE A 99 0.76 10.57 -16.32
N LYS A 100 0.39 11.86 -16.31
CA LYS A 100 -0.51 12.44 -15.31
C LYS A 100 -1.89 11.80 -15.37
N SER A 101 -2.44 11.60 -16.57
CA SER A 101 -3.71 10.93 -16.81
C SER A 101 -3.68 9.50 -16.29
N SER A 102 -2.62 8.74 -16.59
CA SER A 102 -2.44 7.37 -16.08
C SER A 102 -2.40 7.30 -14.55
N ILE A 103 -1.66 8.22 -13.91
CA ILE A 103 -1.59 8.30 -12.44
C ILE A 103 -2.95 8.70 -11.86
N TRP A 104 -3.65 9.62 -12.51
CA TRP A 104 -4.96 10.07 -12.08
C TRP A 104 -5.99 8.94 -12.14
N THR A 105 -6.02 8.20 -13.25
CA THR A 105 -6.87 7.02 -13.44
C THR A 105 -6.56 5.94 -12.39
N TYR A 106 -5.29 5.62 -12.16
CA TYR A 106 -4.90 4.66 -11.11
C TYR A 106 -5.40 5.09 -9.73
N ARG A 107 -5.19 6.37 -9.37
CA ARG A 107 -5.66 6.90 -8.07
C ARG A 107 -7.18 6.91 -7.98
N PHE A 108 -7.86 7.19 -9.09
CA PHE A 108 -9.32 7.17 -9.15
C PHE A 108 -9.85 5.76 -8.89
N VAL A 109 -9.33 4.75 -9.59
CA VAL A 109 -9.69 3.34 -9.37
C VAL A 109 -9.39 2.89 -7.95
N TYR A 110 -8.21 3.22 -7.41
CA TYR A 110 -7.85 2.91 -6.04
C TYR A 110 -8.81 3.52 -5.01
N ARG A 111 -9.20 4.80 -5.20
CA ARG A 111 -10.18 5.46 -4.33
C ARG A 111 -11.56 4.82 -4.45
N LEU A 112 -11.98 4.45 -5.66
CA LEU A 112 -13.25 3.75 -5.88
C LEU A 112 -13.28 2.43 -5.12
N ILE A 113 -12.24 1.61 -5.23
CA ILE A 113 -12.14 0.33 -4.51
C ILE A 113 -12.20 0.56 -2.99
N ILE A 114 -11.50 1.56 -2.47
CA ILE A 114 -11.55 1.85 -1.03
C ILE A 114 -12.95 2.27 -0.58
N ILE A 115 -13.59 3.18 -1.31
CA ILE A 115 -14.89 3.72 -0.92
C ILE A 115 -15.98 2.65 -1.07
N LEU A 116 -15.92 1.87 -2.14
CA LEU A 116 -16.99 0.93 -2.51
C LEU A 116 -16.84 -0.43 -1.83
N ILE A 117 -15.63 -0.86 -1.50
CA ILE A 117 -15.37 -2.20 -0.93
C ILE A 117 -14.85 -2.07 0.50
N VAL A 118 -13.72 -1.38 0.69
CA VAL A 118 -13.01 -1.39 1.99
C VAL A 118 -13.82 -0.71 3.09
N ARG A 119 -14.39 0.47 2.82
CA ARG A 119 -15.20 1.22 3.79
C ARG A 119 -16.46 0.48 4.24
N PRO A 120 -17.33 -0.04 3.34
CA PRO A 120 -18.53 -0.76 3.77
C PRO A 120 -18.20 -2.04 4.53
N ILE A 121 -17.16 -2.78 4.13
CA ILE A 121 -16.73 -3.97 4.88
C ILE A 121 -16.30 -3.61 6.30
N LYS A 122 -15.51 -2.55 6.48
CA LYS A 122 -15.13 -2.08 7.83
C LYS A 122 -16.35 -1.70 8.66
N TRP A 123 -17.33 -1.03 8.06
CA TRP A 123 -18.55 -0.64 8.74
C TRP A 123 -19.39 -1.87 9.14
N LEU A 124 -19.49 -2.87 8.26
CA LEU A 124 -20.16 -4.13 8.57
C LEU A 124 -19.49 -4.88 9.72
N ILE A 125 -18.15 -4.95 9.74
CA ILE A 125 -17.40 -5.57 10.83
C ILE A 125 -17.62 -4.82 12.15
N GLN A 126 -17.58 -3.48 12.12
CA GLN A 126 -17.86 -2.67 13.31
C GLN A 126 -19.28 -2.90 13.82
N LEU A 127 -20.27 -2.94 12.93
CA LEU A 127 -21.66 -3.21 13.29
C LEU A 127 -21.82 -4.60 13.90
N PHE A 128 -21.13 -5.61 13.36
CA PHE A 128 -21.11 -6.96 13.92
C PHE A 128 -20.49 -7.00 15.33
N ILE A 129 -19.35 -6.34 15.54
CA ILE A 129 -18.71 -6.26 16.87
C ILE A 129 -19.65 -5.59 17.88
N VAL A 130 -20.30 -4.49 17.49
CA VAL A 130 -21.26 -3.78 18.35
C VAL A 130 -22.44 -4.70 18.72
N LEU A 131 -22.98 -5.47 17.77
CA LEU A 131 -24.05 -6.43 18.03
C LEU A 131 -23.62 -7.52 19.03
N VAL A 132 -22.42 -8.11 18.84
CA VAL A 132 -21.89 -9.15 19.74
C VAL A 132 -21.68 -8.59 21.16
N LEU A 133 -21.08 -7.41 21.29
CA LEU A 133 -20.87 -6.75 22.58
C LEU A 133 -22.20 -6.39 23.25
N PHE A 134 -23.20 -5.95 22.48
CA PHE A 134 -24.54 -5.65 22.98
C PHE A 134 -25.21 -6.91 23.55
N LEU A 135 -25.23 -8.01 22.78
CA LEU A 135 -25.77 -9.30 23.24
C LEU A 135 -25.05 -9.82 24.49
N GLY A 136 -23.72 -9.76 24.51
CA GLY A 136 -22.92 -10.16 25.67
C GLY A 136 -23.25 -9.34 26.92
N ASN A 137 -23.42 -8.02 26.77
CA ASN A 137 -23.81 -7.14 27.87
C ASN A 137 -25.24 -7.44 28.39
N VAL A 138 -26.18 -7.73 27.50
CA VAL A 138 -27.54 -8.14 27.88
C VAL A 138 -27.49 -9.45 28.67
N LEU A 139 -26.80 -10.47 28.15
CA LEU A 139 -26.63 -11.76 28.82
C LEU A 139 -25.98 -11.60 30.20
N TRP A 140 -24.93 -10.79 30.32
CA TRP A 140 -24.27 -10.53 31.59
C TRP A 140 -25.21 -9.85 32.61
N LYS A 141 -26.03 -8.89 32.17
CA LYS A 141 -27.03 -8.25 33.04
C LYS A 141 -28.08 -9.25 33.51
N VAL A 142 -28.59 -10.10 32.61
CA VAL A 142 -29.55 -11.16 32.94
C VAL A 142 -28.94 -12.15 33.93
N PHE A 143 -27.72 -12.62 33.67
CA PHE A 143 -27.00 -13.53 34.56
C PHE A 143 -26.78 -12.90 35.95
N LYS A 144 -26.32 -11.65 36.01
CA LYS A 144 -26.12 -10.92 37.26
C LYS A 144 -27.42 -10.76 38.04
N LEU A 145 -28.53 -10.49 37.35
CA LEU A 145 -29.86 -10.37 37.95
C LEU A 145 -30.34 -11.72 38.49
N ALA A 146 -30.23 -12.80 37.70
CA ALA A 146 -30.56 -14.16 38.13
C ALA A 146 -29.73 -14.60 39.35
N PHE A 147 -28.41 -14.36 39.31
CA PHE A 147 -27.51 -14.65 40.42
C PHE A 147 -27.86 -13.85 41.68
N LEU A 148 -28.23 -12.58 41.54
CA LEU A 148 -28.66 -11.74 42.66
C LEU A 148 -29.97 -12.28 43.27
N ILE A 149 -30.95 -12.65 42.44
CA ILE A 149 -32.22 -13.25 42.87
C ILE A 149 -31.99 -14.58 43.58
N LEU A 150 -31.01 -15.38 43.17
CA LEU A 150 -30.68 -16.64 43.84
C LEU A 150 -29.88 -16.43 45.15
N TYR A 151 -28.95 -15.47 45.17
CA TYR A 151 -28.09 -15.23 46.33
C TYR A 151 -28.84 -14.51 47.47
N THR A 152 -29.80 -13.64 47.15
CA THR A 152 -30.59 -12.90 48.14
C THR A 152 -31.35 -13.80 49.14
N PRO A 153 -32.11 -14.84 48.75
CA PRO A 153 -32.77 -15.73 49.69
C PRO A 153 -31.77 -16.59 50.47
N ILE A 154 -30.67 -17.02 49.86
CA ILE A 154 -29.61 -17.78 50.56
C ILE A 154 -29.00 -16.93 51.68
N LYS A 155 -28.69 -15.65 51.39
CA LYS A 155 -28.19 -14.71 52.40
C LYS A 155 -29.22 -14.48 53.51
N TRP A 156 -30.49 -14.39 53.16
CA TRP A 156 -31.57 -14.18 54.13
C TRP A 156 -31.74 -15.42 55.03
N LEU A 157 -31.72 -16.62 54.46
CA LEU A 157 -31.70 -17.90 55.19
C LEU A 157 -30.48 -17.99 56.12
N PHE A 158 -29.28 -17.63 55.65
CA PHE A 158 -28.08 -17.63 56.49
C PHE A 158 -28.18 -16.62 57.64
N GLN A 159 -28.77 -15.45 57.42
CA GLN A 159 -29.01 -14.46 58.47
C GLN A 159 -30.03 -14.95 59.51
N ILE A 160 -31.10 -15.62 59.07
CA ILE A 160 -32.07 -16.25 59.97
C ILE A 160 -31.38 -17.34 60.79
N LEU A 161 -30.62 -18.22 60.15
CA LEU A 161 -29.86 -19.27 60.84
C LEU A 161 -28.89 -18.66 61.87
N TRP A 162 -28.18 -17.58 61.51
CA TRP A 162 -27.27 -16.86 62.40
C TRP A 162 -27.96 -16.19 63.60
N ARG A 163 -29.25 -15.85 63.49
CA ARG A 163 -30.04 -15.38 64.63
C ARG A 163 -30.31 -16.50 65.64
N PHE A 164 -30.45 -17.74 65.18
CA PHE A 164 -30.64 -18.93 66.02
C PHE A 164 -29.34 -19.53 66.60
N VAL A 165 -28.17 -19.01 66.19
CA VAL A 165 -26.87 -19.49 66.72
C VAL A 165 -26.64 -19.00 68.16
N PRO A 166 -26.35 -19.90 69.14
CA PRO A 166 -26.05 -19.56 70.53
C PRO A 166 -24.83 -18.64 70.68
N GLN A 167 -24.83 -17.76 71.69
CA GLN A 167 -23.76 -16.78 71.94
C GLN A 167 -22.35 -17.41 72.01
N LYS A 168 -22.22 -18.62 72.57
CA LYS A 168 -20.94 -19.33 72.70
C LYS A 168 -20.28 -19.63 71.34
N VAL A 169 -21.07 -19.94 70.32
CA VAL A 169 -20.59 -20.26 68.97
C VAL A 169 -20.17 -18.98 68.23
N LYS A 170 -20.89 -17.87 68.43
CA LYS A 170 -20.53 -16.56 67.85
C LYS A 170 -19.15 -16.09 68.35
N ILE A 171 -18.86 -16.28 69.62
CA ILE A 171 -17.56 -15.93 70.23
C ILE A 171 -16.42 -16.78 69.66
N PHE A 172 -16.66 -18.07 69.39
CA PHE A 172 -15.68 -18.97 68.76
C PHE A 172 -15.32 -18.54 67.32
N PHE A 173 -16.31 -18.14 66.52
CA PHE A 173 -16.03 -17.63 65.17
C PHE A 173 -15.27 -16.29 65.17
N ILE A 174 -15.55 -15.41 66.15
CA ILE A 174 -14.82 -14.14 66.32
C ILE A 174 -13.37 -14.41 66.73
N SER A 175 -13.11 -15.38 67.61
CA SER A 175 -11.74 -15.71 68.04
C SER A 175 -10.91 -16.31 66.88
N LEU A 176 -11.50 -17.18 66.06
CA LEU A 176 -10.89 -17.72 64.85
C LEU A 176 -10.59 -16.64 63.80
N ALA A 177 -11.52 -15.70 63.60
CA ALA A 177 -11.31 -14.56 62.72
C ALA A 177 -10.14 -13.69 63.19
N GLY A 178 -10.01 -13.45 64.51
CA GLY A 178 -8.89 -12.73 65.11
C GLY A 178 -7.53 -13.40 64.85
N ILE A 179 -7.46 -14.74 64.94
CA ILE A 179 -6.24 -15.53 64.65
C ILE A 179 -5.86 -15.45 63.17
N LEU A 180 -6.85 -15.56 62.27
CA LEU A 180 -6.63 -15.47 60.83
C LEU A 180 -6.18 -14.07 60.39
N ILE A 181 -6.76 -13.01 60.96
CA ILE A 181 -6.34 -11.62 60.72
C ILE A 181 -4.90 -11.40 61.19
N ARG A 182 -4.53 -11.94 62.37
CA ARG A 182 -3.15 -11.88 62.86
C ARG A 182 -2.20 -12.54 61.87
N LYS A 183 -2.45 -13.78 61.46
CA LYS A 183 -1.61 -14.48 60.47
C LYS A 183 -1.51 -13.71 59.15
N LYS A 184 -2.62 -13.18 58.63
CA LYS A 184 -2.64 -12.36 57.41
C LYS A 184 -1.79 -11.11 57.55
N ASN A 185 -1.87 -10.38 58.67
CA ASN A 185 -1.05 -9.20 58.91
C ASN A 185 0.43 -9.52 59.06
N THR A 186 0.78 -10.67 59.64
CA THR A 186 2.17 -11.13 59.71
C THR A 186 2.71 -11.43 58.33
N ILE A 187 1.94 -12.14 57.49
CA ILE A 187 2.31 -12.45 56.10
C ILE A 187 2.46 -11.17 55.27
N VAL A 188 1.53 -10.22 55.37
CA VAL A 188 1.60 -8.93 54.65
C VAL A 188 2.80 -8.08 55.09
N LYS A 189 3.14 -8.07 56.39
CA LYS A 189 4.36 -7.41 56.89
C LYS A 189 5.62 -8.07 56.35
N TRP A 190 5.66 -9.41 56.33
CA TRP A 190 6.79 -10.17 55.82
C TRP A 190 6.98 -9.95 54.31
N TRP A 191 5.89 -9.87 53.56
CA TRP A 191 5.89 -9.61 52.12
C TRP A 191 6.34 -8.18 51.76
N LYS A 192 5.99 -7.17 52.58
CA LYS A 192 6.51 -5.80 52.41
C LYS A 192 8.02 -5.72 52.65
N LYS A 193 8.54 -6.45 53.65
CA LYS A 193 9.97 -6.49 54.00
C LYS A 193 10.84 -7.20 52.94
N PHE A 194 10.24 -8.06 52.11
CA PHE A 194 10.93 -8.77 51.03
C PHE A 194 10.97 -7.96 49.71
N ARG A 195 10.29 -6.81 49.64
CA ARG A 195 10.17 -5.95 48.46
C ARG A 195 11.00 -4.65 48.56
N GLU A 196 11.61 -4.39 49.71
CA GLU A 196 12.69 -3.40 49.90
C GLU A 196 14.04 -4.08 49.69
#